data_AF-A0AAZ3QNN4-F1
#
_entry.id   AF-A0AAZ3QNN4-F1
#
_cell.length_a   1.000
_cell.length_b   1.000
_cell.length_c   1.000
_cell.angle_alpha   90.00
_cell.angle_beta   90.00
_cell.angle_gamma   90.00
#
_symmetry.space_group_name_H-M   'P 1'
#
loop_
_entity.id
_entity.type
_entity.pdbx_description
1 polymer ?
#
loop_
_entity_poly.entity_id
_entity_poly.type
_entity_poly.pdbx_seq_one_letter_code
_entity_poly.pdbx_strand_id
1 'polypeptide(L)'
;MACPFVRDVVDEEALVLRRAFRRERVFRDRLDPLAFPDDHLYERYRFSADGISGAFLYSVGDAEQLNKATICRTIRSVCLAIKALADVFISFPGHRRLCDIKEEFYRISGFPNVIGAVDCTHIRIKAPSGAHEADFVNRKSFHSINVQMVCNADCVISNVVAKWPGSVHDSRIFRASEIYQCLSQGEFSGVLLGDRGYGCQPFLLTPFTDPQEAQQAYNHAHA
;
A
#
# COMPACT_ATOMS: atom_id res chain seq x y z
N MET A 1 -35.23 5.32 19.16
CA MET A 1 -34.13 5.68 20.09
C MET A 1 -32.87 5.84 19.25
N ALA A 2 -32.54 7.08 18.93
CA ALA A 2 -31.36 7.45 18.15
C ALA A 2 -30.22 7.79 19.13
N CYS A 3 -29.02 7.28 18.86
CA CYS A 3 -27.82 7.59 19.63
C CYS A 3 -27.41 9.07 19.37
N PRO A 4 -27.29 9.93 20.40
CA PRO A 4 -27.14 11.38 20.21
C PRO A 4 -25.70 11.91 20.36
N PHE A 5 -24.68 11.12 20.00
CA PHE A 5 -23.27 11.56 19.90
C PHE A 5 -22.63 10.67 18.82
N VAL A 6 -22.31 11.14 17.61
CA VAL A 6 -21.27 12.10 17.26
C VAL A 6 -21.68 12.79 15.95
N ARG A 7 -21.86 14.12 15.98
CA ARG A 7 -21.79 14.93 14.75
C ARG A 7 -20.34 14.90 14.28
N ASP A 8 -20.11 14.80 12.98
CA ASP A 8 -18.80 14.88 12.35
C ASP A 8 -17.85 15.85 13.05
N VAL A 9 -16.91 15.30 13.82
CA VAL A 9 -15.71 16.00 14.25
C VAL A 9 -14.58 15.03 14.00
N VAL A 10 -14.14 14.98 12.74
CA VAL A 10 -12.74 14.65 12.51
C VAL A 10 -11.99 15.86 13.08
N ASP A 11 -11.60 15.76 14.35
CA ASP A 11 -10.90 16.81 15.10
C ASP A 11 -9.83 17.44 14.20
N GLU A 12 -9.82 18.78 14.09
CA GLU A 12 -8.71 19.48 13.45
C GLU A 12 -7.39 19.02 14.07
N GLU A 13 -7.39 18.71 15.36
CA GLU A 13 -6.25 18.10 16.06
C GLU A 13 -5.90 16.71 15.55
N ALA A 14 -6.88 15.84 15.27
CA ALA A 14 -6.63 14.53 14.66
C ALA A 14 -6.12 14.67 13.22
N LEU A 15 -6.54 15.70 12.50
CA LEU A 15 -6.11 16.02 11.14
C LEU A 15 -4.69 16.63 11.13
N VAL A 16 -4.39 17.49 12.12
CA VAL A 16 -3.05 18.06 12.39
C VAL A 16 -2.09 16.99 12.89
N LEU A 17 -2.52 16.08 13.76
CA LEU A 17 -1.75 14.92 14.20
C LEU A 17 -1.49 13.99 13.01
N ARG A 18 -2.48 13.67 12.17
CA ARG A 18 -2.28 12.88 10.94
C ARG A 18 -1.31 13.56 9.97
N ARG A 19 -1.35 14.89 9.84
CA ARG A 19 -0.38 15.69 9.05
C ARG A 19 1.01 15.72 9.68
N ALA A 20 1.12 15.86 11.00
CA ALA A 20 2.39 15.85 11.73
C ALA A 20 3.04 14.45 11.74
N PHE A 21 2.22 13.40 11.68
CA PHE A 21 2.63 12.00 11.51
C PHE A 21 2.73 11.56 10.04
N ARG A 22 2.51 12.45 9.05
CA ARG A 22 3.00 12.23 7.67
C ARG A 22 4.53 12.39 7.66
N ARG A 23 5.21 11.49 8.36
CA ARG A 23 6.63 11.25 8.13
C ARG A 23 6.77 10.68 6.74
N GLU A 24 7.83 11.10 6.06
CA GLU A 24 8.24 10.59 4.76
C GLU A 24 8.29 9.06 4.82
N ARG A 25 7.23 8.40 4.37
CA ARG A 25 7.16 6.93 4.27
C ARG A 25 7.91 6.52 3.03
N VAL A 26 9.22 6.81 2.99
CA VAL A 26 10.08 6.27 1.95
C VAL A 26 10.27 4.80 2.27
N PHE A 27 9.55 3.94 1.56
CA PHE A 27 9.90 2.52 1.47
C PHE A 27 11.20 2.43 0.64
N ARG A 28 12.34 2.68 1.28
CA ARG A 28 13.64 2.39 0.68
C ARG A 28 13.83 0.88 0.72
N ASP A 29 13.55 0.25 -0.41
CA ASP A 29 13.51 -1.20 -0.61
C ASP A 29 14.91 -1.85 -0.65
N ARG A 30 15.75 -1.58 0.37
CA ARG A 30 17.15 -2.05 0.45
C ARG A 30 17.70 -2.27 1.87
N LEU A 31 16.95 -2.00 2.93
CA LEU A 31 17.46 -2.21 4.29
C LEU A 31 16.77 -3.42 4.91
N ASP A 32 17.56 -4.36 5.45
CA ASP A 32 17.04 -5.46 6.24
C ASP A 32 16.34 -4.87 7.47
N PRO A 33 15.01 -5.00 7.61
CA PRO A 33 14.29 -4.48 8.77
C PRO A 33 14.85 -5.07 10.07
N LEU A 34 15.33 -6.31 10.05
CA LEU A 34 15.86 -6.97 11.25
C LEU A 34 17.23 -6.42 11.68
N ALA A 35 17.90 -5.63 10.83
CA ALA A 35 19.16 -4.98 11.17
C ALA A 35 18.98 -3.71 12.03
N PHE A 36 17.74 -3.26 12.26
CA PHE A 36 17.45 -2.09 13.08
C PHE A 36 17.00 -2.47 14.49
N PRO A 37 17.27 -1.62 15.49
CA PRO A 37 16.77 -1.81 16.84
C PRO A 37 15.23 -1.77 16.87
N ASP A 38 14.63 -2.50 17.81
CA ASP A 38 13.18 -2.66 17.93
C ASP A 38 12.43 -1.33 18.05
N ASP A 39 12.98 -0.32 18.72
CA ASP A 39 12.37 1.02 18.81
C ASP A 39 12.12 1.63 17.42
N HIS A 40 13.07 1.46 16.50
CA HIS A 40 12.92 1.90 15.12
C HIS A 40 11.83 1.11 14.38
N LEU A 41 11.76 -0.20 14.66
CA LEU A 41 10.79 -1.08 14.02
C LEU A 41 9.37 -0.84 14.51
N TYR A 42 9.18 -0.60 15.80
CA TYR A 42 7.91 -0.18 16.35
C TYR A 42 7.47 1.17 15.82
N GLU A 43 8.37 2.15 15.77
CA GLU A 43 8.05 3.49 15.30
C GLU A 43 7.63 3.50 13.83
N ARG A 44 8.31 2.70 13.00
CA ARG A 44 8.15 2.72 11.53
C ARG A 44 7.19 1.67 10.98
N TYR A 45 7.19 0.47 11.55
CA TYR A 45 6.43 -0.68 11.06
C TYR A 45 5.38 -1.17 12.05
N ARG A 46 5.38 -0.67 13.30
CA ARG A 46 4.48 -1.12 14.39
C ARG A 46 4.66 -2.60 14.77
N PHE A 47 5.80 -3.18 14.46
CA PHE A 47 6.18 -4.56 14.81
C PHE A 47 7.65 -4.58 15.29
N SER A 48 7.99 -5.49 16.21
CA SER A 48 9.38 -5.80 16.58
C SER A 48 10.07 -6.69 15.54
N ALA A 49 11.39 -6.84 15.64
CA ALA A 49 12.17 -7.81 14.89
C ALA A 49 11.63 -9.24 15.08
N ASP A 50 11.23 -9.61 16.29
CA ASP A 50 10.59 -10.90 16.59
C ASP A 50 9.23 -11.07 15.91
N GLY A 51 8.44 -9.98 15.83
CA GLY A 51 7.20 -9.94 15.08
C GLY A 51 7.41 -10.16 13.58
N ILE A 52 8.48 -9.59 13.03
CA ILE A 52 8.84 -9.72 11.60
C ILE A 52 9.43 -11.11 11.29
N SER A 53 10.24 -11.69 12.19
CA SER A 53 10.88 -12.99 12.00
C SER A 53 9.95 -14.18 12.27
N GLY A 54 8.82 -13.95 12.94
CA GLY A 54 7.90 -15.00 13.39
C GLY A 54 8.40 -15.74 14.64
N ALA A 55 9.54 -15.33 15.22
CA ALA A 55 10.01 -15.82 16.52
C ALA A 55 9.01 -15.47 17.64
N PHE A 56 8.22 -14.40 17.45
CA PHE A 56 7.14 -14.02 18.37
C PHE A 56 6.16 -15.17 18.67
N LEU A 57 6.00 -16.14 17.76
CA LEU A 57 5.13 -17.30 17.98
C LEU A 57 5.58 -18.16 19.17
N TYR A 58 6.89 -18.22 19.41
CA TYR A 58 7.47 -18.91 20.55
C TYR A 58 7.45 -18.01 21.78
N SER A 59 7.88 -16.75 21.66
CA SER A 59 7.91 -15.79 22.76
C SER A 59 6.52 -15.57 23.38
N VAL A 60 5.48 -15.43 22.55
CA VAL A 60 4.08 -15.33 23.02
C VAL A 60 3.56 -16.67 23.55
N GLY A 61 4.04 -17.79 22.99
CA GLY A 61 3.74 -19.12 23.51
C GLY A 61 4.21 -19.29 24.95
N ASP A 62 5.45 -18.89 25.20
CA ASP A 62 6.06 -18.98 26.52
C ASP A 62 5.44 -17.98 27.50
N ALA A 63 5.17 -16.74 27.06
CA ALA A 63 4.55 -15.70 27.88
C ALA A 63 3.11 -16.04 28.29
N GLU A 64 2.30 -16.56 27.35
CA GLU A 64 0.88 -16.88 27.57
C GLU A 64 0.66 -18.34 27.99
N GLN A 65 1.74 -19.12 28.14
CA GLN A 65 1.69 -20.57 28.42
C GLN A 65 0.84 -21.36 27.40
N LEU A 66 0.91 -20.95 26.13
CA LEU A 66 0.19 -21.57 25.02
C LEU A 66 1.15 -22.33 24.11
N ASN A 67 0.72 -23.51 23.66
CA ASN A 67 1.44 -24.22 22.61
C ASN A 67 1.44 -23.38 21.32
N LYS A 68 2.59 -23.30 20.64
CA LYS A 68 2.76 -22.74 19.29
C LYS A 68 1.61 -23.11 18.33
N ALA A 69 1.13 -24.36 18.38
CA ALA A 69 0.02 -24.80 17.52
C ALA A 69 -1.27 -23.99 17.77
N THR A 70 -1.58 -23.64 19.02
CA THR A 70 -2.72 -22.79 19.37
C THR A 70 -2.52 -21.38 18.84
N ILE A 71 -1.35 -20.79 19.03
CA ILE A 71 -1.03 -19.44 18.53
C ILE A 71 -1.15 -19.38 17.00
N CYS A 72 -0.58 -20.36 16.29
CA CYS A 72 -0.70 -20.43 14.83
C CYS A 72 -2.16 -20.49 14.37
N ARG A 73 -3.02 -21.26 15.06
CA ARG A 73 -4.45 -21.31 14.76
C ARG A 73 -5.15 -19.98 15.04
N THR A 74 -4.85 -19.34 16.17
CA THR A 74 -5.42 -18.03 16.54
C THR A 74 -5.05 -16.96 15.52
N ILE A 75 -3.78 -16.84 15.15
CA ILE A 75 -3.32 -15.88 14.13
C ILE A 75 -4.01 -16.15 12.81
N ARG A 76 -4.08 -17.42 12.38
CA ARG A 76 -4.79 -17.78 11.15
C ARG A 76 -6.25 -17.32 11.21
N SER A 77 -6.96 -17.57 12.31
CA SER A 77 -8.34 -17.15 12.49
C SER A 77 -8.50 -15.63 12.41
N VAL A 78 -7.63 -14.88 13.07
CA VAL A 78 -7.64 -13.40 13.04
C VAL A 78 -7.33 -12.89 11.63
N CYS A 79 -6.31 -13.42 10.95
CA CYS A 79 -5.99 -13.04 9.58
C CYS A 79 -7.15 -13.32 8.61
N LEU A 80 -7.85 -14.45 8.77
CA LEU A 80 -9.03 -14.77 7.95
C LEU A 80 -10.19 -13.82 8.23
N ALA A 81 -10.41 -13.44 9.49
CA ALA A 81 -11.43 -12.45 9.85
C ALA A 81 -11.10 -11.06 9.28
N ILE A 82 -9.84 -10.61 9.39
CA ILE A 82 -9.37 -9.35 8.78
C ILE A 82 -9.55 -9.40 7.26
N LYS A 83 -9.17 -10.51 6.62
CA LYS A 83 -9.36 -10.70 5.18
C LYS A 83 -10.84 -10.61 4.79
N ALA A 84 -11.75 -11.18 5.57
CA ALA A 84 -13.18 -11.10 5.30
C ALA A 84 -13.73 -9.66 5.41
N LEU A 85 -13.05 -8.78 6.13
CA LEU A 85 -13.38 -7.36 6.23
C LEU A 85 -12.65 -6.49 5.18
N ALA A 86 -11.70 -7.05 4.43
CA ALA A 86 -10.84 -6.29 3.53
C ALA A 86 -11.66 -5.46 2.52
N ASP A 87 -12.66 -6.07 1.88
CA ASP A 87 -13.49 -5.42 0.87
C ASP A 87 -14.40 -4.31 1.43
N VAL A 88 -14.62 -4.28 2.76
CA VAL A 88 -15.38 -3.21 3.44
C VAL A 88 -14.52 -1.96 3.61
N PHE A 89 -13.22 -2.13 3.87
CA PHE A 89 -12.30 -1.04 4.18
C PHE A 89 -11.45 -0.63 2.97
N ILE A 90 -11.12 -1.56 2.08
CA ILE A 90 -10.32 -1.35 0.88
C ILE A 90 -11.28 -1.30 -0.30
N SER A 91 -11.86 -0.12 -0.50
CA SER A 91 -12.72 0.18 -1.63
C SER A 91 -12.15 1.40 -2.37
N PHE A 92 -12.16 1.36 -3.70
CA PHE A 92 -11.70 2.46 -4.54
C PHE A 92 -12.89 3.20 -5.14
N PRO A 93 -12.90 4.55 -5.14
CA PRO A 93 -11.91 5.47 -4.56
C PRO A 93 -12.02 5.59 -3.02
N GLY A 94 -12.95 4.85 -2.42
CA GLY A 94 -13.25 4.83 -0.99
C GLY A 94 -14.63 5.41 -0.71
N HIS A 95 -14.92 5.61 0.58
CA HIS A 95 -16.21 6.16 1.04
C HIS A 95 -16.27 7.71 0.98
N ARG A 96 -15.23 8.35 0.46
CA ARG A 96 -15.13 9.83 0.31
C ARG A 96 -15.54 10.25 -1.09
N ARG A 97 -16.02 11.49 -1.24
CA ARG A 97 -16.35 12.02 -2.56
C ARG A 97 -15.07 12.24 -3.37
N LEU A 98 -15.13 11.96 -4.67
CA LEU A 98 -13.99 12.14 -5.58
C LEU A 98 -13.45 13.57 -5.60
N CYS A 99 -14.31 14.59 -5.45
CA CYS A 99 -13.88 15.99 -5.37
C CYS A 99 -12.95 16.24 -4.19
N ASP A 100 -13.26 15.65 -3.03
CA ASP A 100 -12.47 15.83 -1.81
C ASP A 100 -11.09 15.16 -1.98
N ILE A 101 -11.05 13.97 -2.61
CA ILE A 101 -9.80 13.26 -2.90
C ILE A 101 -8.90 14.07 -3.84
N LYS A 102 -9.47 14.64 -4.92
CA LYS A 102 -8.73 15.48 -5.86
C LYS A 102 -8.16 16.72 -5.18
N GLU A 103 -8.94 17.36 -4.32
CA GLU A 103 -8.51 18.53 -3.60
C GLU A 103 -7.37 18.19 -2.62
N GLU A 104 -7.46 17.05 -1.92
CA GLU A 104 -6.40 16.60 -1.02
C GLU A 104 -5.06 16.40 -1.73
N PHE A 105 -5.05 15.78 -2.91
CA PHE A 105 -3.83 15.66 -3.71
C PHE A 105 -3.34 17.02 -4.21
N TYR A 106 -4.25 17.87 -4.69
CA TYR A 106 -3.90 19.20 -5.18
C TYR A 106 -3.24 20.06 -4.09
N ARG A 107 -3.70 19.95 -2.83
CA ARG A 107 -3.10 20.67 -1.69
C ARG A 107 -1.67 20.19 -1.36
N ILE A 108 -1.25 19.00 -1.78
CA ILE A 108 0.10 18.48 -1.48
C ILE A 108 1.14 19.09 -2.43
N SER A 109 0.88 19.04 -3.73
CA SER A 109 1.89 19.37 -4.76
C SER A 109 1.38 20.27 -5.88
N GLY A 110 0.11 20.69 -5.83
CA GLY A 110 -0.53 21.46 -6.90
C GLY A 110 -0.90 20.63 -8.13
N PHE A 111 -0.77 19.29 -8.07
CA PHE A 111 -1.10 18.42 -9.21
C PHE A 111 -2.63 18.21 -9.31
N PRO A 112 -3.28 18.61 -10.41
CA PRO A 112 -4.73 18.58 -10.50
C PRO A 112 -5.29 17.20 -10.82
N ASN A 113 -6.57 16.96 -10.47
CA ASN A 113 -7.38 15.81 -10.87
C ASN A 113 -6.88 14.41 -10.44
N VAL A 114 -5.94 14.33 -9.50
CA VAL A 114 -5.43 13.05 -9.00
C VAL A 114 -6.46 12.37 -8.12
N ILE A 115 -6.70 11.08 -8.36
CA ILE A 115 -7.65 10.25 -7.60
C ILE A 115 -6.97 9.09 -6.85
N GLY A 116 -5.66 8.95 -7.01
CA GLY A 116 -4.84 7.96 -6.31
C GLY A 116 -3.42 7.91 -6.84
N ALA A 117 -2.52 7.36 -6.04
CA ALA A 117 -1.17 6.97 -6.46
C ALA A 117 -1.09 5.44 -6.51
N VAL A 118 -0.58 4.89 -7.62
CA VAL A 118 -0.44 3.45 -7.84
C VAL A 118 1.03 3.08 -7.85
N ASP A 119 1.36 2.02 -7.12
CA ASP A 119 2.69 1.42 -7.14
C ASP A 119 2.58 -0.07 -6.77
N CYS A 120 3.66 -0.79 -7.03
CA CYS A 120 3.82 -2.18 -6.67
C CYS A 120 4.87 -2.35 -5.57
N THR A 121 4.64 -3.30 -4.68
CA THR A 121 5.60 -3.68 -3.63
C THR A 121 5.82 -5.18 -3.62
N HIS A 122 7.05 -5.60 -3.31
CA HIS A 122 7.40 -7.01 -3.20
C HIS A 122 7.29 -7.48 -1.75
N ILE A 123 6.30 -8.33 -1.47
CA ILE A 123 6.19 -9.01 -0.18
C ILE A 123 7.02 -10.28 -0.24
N ARG A 124 8.09 -10.32 0.55
CA ARG A 124 8.99 -11.49 0.64
C ARG A 124 8.21 -12.73 1.06
N ILE A 125 8.50 -13.84 0.40
CA ILE A 125 7.98 -15.17 0.77
C ILE A 125 9.14 -16.14 0.94
N LYS A 126 8.87 -17.26 1.62
CA LYS A 126 9.75 -18.42 1.52
C LYS A 126 9.70 -18.95 0.09
N ALA A 127 10.85 -19.39 -0.43
CA ALA A 127 10.94 -19.99 -1.74
C ALA A 127 9.87 -21.09 -1.89
N PRO A 128 8.94 -20.98 -2.85
CA PRO A 128 7.96 -22.01 -3.08
C PRO A 128 8.66 -23.28 -3.57
N SER A 129 8.16 -24.44 -3.16
CA SER A 129 8.69 -25.72 -3.65
C SER A 129 8.07 -26.06 -5.01
N GLY A 130 8.86 -26.64 -5.92
CA GLY A 130 8.38 -27.18 -7.19
C GLY A 130 8.87 -26.43 -8.42
N ALA A 131 8.32 -26.79 -9.59
CA ALA A 131 8.81 -26.36 -10.91
C ALA A 131 8.63 -24.85 -11.19
N HIS A 132 7.71 -24.19 -10.48
CA HIS A 132 7.37 -22.77 -10.68
C HIS A 132 8.07 -21.83 -9.69
N GLU A 133 9.09 -22.31 -8.97
CA GLU A 133 9.83 -21.50 -7.99
C GLU A 133 10.41 -20.21 -8.59
N ALA A 134 10.97 -20.32 -9.80
CA ALA A 134 11.62 -19.22 -10.50
C ALA A 134 10.66 -18.05 -10.82
N ASP A 135 9.36 -18.34 -10.97
CA ASP A 135 8.34 -17.30 -11.25
C ASP A 135 8.23 -16.30 -10.09
N PHE A 136 8.61 -16.70 -8.87
CA PHE A 136 8.53 -15.84 -7.69
C PHE A 136 9.80 -15.01 -7.47
N VAL A 137 10.87 -15.26 -8.23
CA VAL A 137 12.12 -14.50 -8.13
C VAL A 137 11.96 -13.15 -8.80
N ASN A 138 12.13 -12.07 -8.05
CA ASN A 138 12.04 -10.71 -8.59
C ASN A 138 13.37 -10.20 -9.17
N ARG A 139 13.34 -8.99 -9.74
CA ARG A 139 14.52 -8.27 -10.26
C ARG A 139 15.64 -8.00 -9.24
N LYS A 140 15.36 -8.21 -7.94
CA LYS A 140 16.31 -8.06 -6.82
C LYS A 140 16.80 -9.41 -6.30
N SER A 141 16.56 -10.49 -7.04
CA SER A 141 17.04 -11.85 -6.75
C SER A 141 16.51 -12.42 -5.43
N PHE A 142 15.26 -12.12 -5.06
CA PHE A 142 14.59 -12.78 -3.94
C PHE A 142 13.14 -13.18 -4.27
N HIS A 143 12.63 -14.20 -3.58
CA HIS A 143 11.26 -14.70 -3.75
C HIS A 143 10.23 -13.74 -3.15
N SER A 144 9.23 -13.38 -3.94
CA SER A 144 8.17 -12.47 -3.49
C SER A 144 6.84 -12.69 -4.19
N ILE A 145 5.79 -12.18 -3.56
CA ILE A 145 4.54 -11.82 -4.23
C ILE A 145 4.65 -10.33 -4.58
N ASN A 146 4.42 -10.00 -5.86
CA ASN A 146 4.30 -8.61 -6.29
C ASN A 146 2.86 -8.14 -6.03
N VAL A 147 2.73 -7.08 -5.23
CA VAL A 147 1.45 -6.55 -4.74
C VAL A 147 1.28 -5.14 -5.26
N GLN A 148 0.30 -4.94 -6.15
CA GLN A 148 -0.12 -3.60 -6.54
C GLN A 148 -1.02 -3.01 -5.46
N MET A 149 -0.83 -1.72 -5.16
CA MET A 149 -1.73 -0.95 -4.31
C MET A 149 -2.04 0.40 -4.95
N VAL A 150 -3.26 0.88 -4.72
CA VAL A 150 -3.61 2.28 -4.95
C VAL A 150 -3.88 2.93 -3.60
N CYS A 151 -3.27 4.09 -3.39
CA CYS A 151 -3.37 4.84 -2.16
C CYS A 151 -3.96 6.24 -2.42
N ASN A 152 -4.73 6.75 -1.46
CA ASN A 152 -5.15 8.15 -1.47
C ASN A 152 -4.07 9.08 -0.88
N ALA A 153 -4.36 10.37 -0.81
CA ALA A 153 -3.47 11.40 -0.31
C ALA A 153 -2.95 11.12 1.12
N ASP A 154 -3.75 10.49 1.98
CA ASP A 154 -3.37 10.13 3.37
C ASP A 154 -2.59 8.81 3.46
N CYS A 155 -2.22 8.25 2.30
CA CYS A 155 -1.68 6.92 2.08
C CYS A 155 -2.47 5.82 2.78
N VAL A 156 -3.81 5.95 2.73
CA VAL A 156 -4.74 4.84 3.00
C VAL A 156 -4.90 4.06 1.69
N ILE A 157 -4.76 2.73 1.79
CA ILE A 157 -4.92 1.81 0.65
C ILE A 157 -6.40 1.72 0.30
N SER A 158 -6.75 2.07 -0.93
CA SER A 158 -8.11 2.01 -1.47
C SER A 158 -8.29 0.88 -2.49
N ASN A 159 -7.21 0.36 -3.07
CA ASN A 159 -7.24 -0.83 -3.91
C ASN A 159 -5.99 -1.69 -3.66
N VAL A 160 -6.13 -3.02 -3.72
CA VAL A 160 -5.01 -3.95 -3.58
C VAL A 160 -5.16 -5.15 -4.53
N VAL A 161 -4.07 -5.55 -5.16
CA VAL A 161 -3.97 -6.78 -5.95
C VAL A 161 -2.74 -7.56 -5.50
N ALA A 162 -2.95 -8.56 -4.63
CA ALA A 162 -1.88 -9.32 -3.97
C ALA A 162 -1.81 -10.79 -4.42
N LYS A 163 -1.73 -11.03 -5.74
CA LYS A 163 -1.81 -12.39 -6.32
C LYS A 163 -0.73 -12.74 -7.34
N TRP A 164 0.21 -11.83 -7.63
CA TRP A 164 1.15 -12.01 -8.73
C TRP A 164 2.52 -12.49 -8.25
N PRO A 165 3.17 -13.41 -8.98
CA PRO A 165 4.55 -13.80 -8.71
C PRO A 165 5.53 -12.63 -8.82
N GLY A 166 6.63 -12.67 -8.06
CA GLY A 166 7.65 -11.62 -7.99
C GLY A 166 8.35 -11.27 -9.31
N SER A 167 8.35 -12.17 -10.30
CA SER A 167 8.91 -11.90 -11.63
C SER A 167 8.01 -10.99 -12.50
N VAL A 168 6.73 -10.83 -12.14
CA VAL A 168 5.76 -10.12 -12.97
C VAL A 168 5.94 -8.60 -12.84
N HIS A 169 6.03 -7.93 -13.99
CA HIS A 169 6.15 -6.47 -14.06
C HIS A 169 4.89 -5.72 -13.61
N ASP A 170 5.10 -4.59 -12.96
CA ASP A 170 4.06 -3.73 -12.38
C ASP A 170 3.00 -3.30 -13.40
N SER A 171 3.43 -2.91 -14.60
CA SER A 171 2.54 -2.54 -15.70
C SER A 171 1.64 -3.69 -16.17
N ARG A 172 2.10 -4.94 -16.10
CA ARG A 172 1.29 -6.11 -16.42
C ARG A 172 0.24 -6.36 -15.35
N ILE A 173 0.60 -6.20 -14.08
CA ILE A 173 -0.32 -6.32 -12.94
C ILE A 173 -1.44 -5.30 -13.07
N PHE A 174 -1.09 -4.04 -13.36
CA PHE A 174 -2.05 -2.96 -13.53
C PHE A 174 -3.02 -3.21 -14.68
N ARG A 175 -2.53 -3.56 -15.87
CA ARG A 175 -3.40 -3.89 -17.02
C ARG A 175 -4.37 -5.05 -16.76
N ALA A 176 -3.98 -5.99 -15.90
CA ALA A 176 -4.80 -7.14 -15.53
C ALA A 176 -5.68 -6.89 -14.29
N SER A 177 -5.64 -5.69 -13.71
CA SER A 177 -6.42 -5.33 -12.53
C SER A 177 -7.81 -4.81 -12.89
N GLU A 178 -8.76 -4.98 -11.98
CA GLU A 178 -10.13 -4.45 -12.13
C GLU A 178 -10.14 -2.92 -12.22
N ILE A 179 -9.28 -2.25 -11.44
CA ILE A 179 -9.20 -0.79 -11.46
C ILE A 179 -8.80 -0.23 -12.84
N TYR A 180 -7.95 -0.94 -13.59
CA TYR A 180 -7.64 -0.57 -14.98
C TYR A 180 -8.87 -0.62 -15.87
N GLN A 181 -9.71 -1.67 -15.72
CA GLN A 181 -10.95 -1.80 -16.48
C GLN A 181 -11.90 -0.64 -16.18
N CYS A 182 -12.18 -0.36 -14.91
CA CYS A 182 -13.05 0.77 -14.50
C CYS A 182 -12.55 2.12 -15.05
N LEU A 183 -11.24 2.38 -14.94
CA LEU A 183 -10.64 3.62 -15.44
C LEU A 183 -10.70 3.73 -16.97
N SER A 184 -10.42 2.63 -17.68
CA SER A 184 -10.49 2.61 -19.15
C SER A 184 -11.92 2.79 -19.68
N GLN A 185 -12.93 2.38 -18.91
CA GLN A 185 -14.35 2.57 -19.22
C GLN A 185 -14.86 3.95 -18.81
N GLY A 186 -14.04 4.76 -18.15
CA GLY A 186 -14.41 6.11 -17.70
C GLY A 186 -15.34 6.12 -16.50
N GLU A 187 -15.40 5.05 -15.70
CA GLU A 187 -16.23 4.99 -14.49
C GLU A 187 -15.83 6.05 -13.46
N PHE A 188 -14.55 6.44 -13.46
CA PHE A 188 -14.02 7.47 -12.57
C PHE A 188 -13.45 8.65 -13.35
N SER A 189 -13.85 9.86 -12.97
CA SER A 189 -13.24 11.09 -13.47
C SER A 189 -11.98 11.41 -12.68
N GLY A 190 -10.80 11.27 -13.29
CA GLY A 190 -9.52 11.65 -12.70
C GLY A 190 -8.36 10.84 -13.26
N VAL A 191 -7.17 11.06 -12.69
CA VAL A 191 -5.94 10.35 -13.07
C VAL A 191 -5.30 9.67 -11.85
N LEU A 192 -4.71 8.50 -12.07
CA LEU A 192 -3.75 7.93 -11.15
C LEU A 192 -2.36 8.49 -11.43
N LEU A 193 -1.55 8.64 -10.38
CA LEU A 193 -0.11 8.86 -10.52
C LEU A 193 0.62 7.53 -10.36
N GLY A 194 1.47 7.18 -11.33
CA GLY A 194 2.32 6.00 -11.28
C GLY A 194 3.78 6.34 -11.50
N ASP A 195 4.67 5.43 -11.15
CA ASP A 195 6.10 5.57 -11.39
C ASP A 195 6.48 5.36 -12.87
N ARG A 196 7.79 5.38 -13.17
CA ARG A 196 8.32 5.15 -14.52
C ARG A 196 8.17 3.71 -15.03
N GLY A 197 7.83 2.76 -14.16
CA GLY A 197 7.56 1.38 -14.51
C GLY A 197 6.25 1.20 -15.29
N TYR A 198 5.38 2.21 -15.26
CA TYR A 198 4.12 2.23 -16.00
C TYR A 198 4.24 3.00 -17.32
N GLY A 199 3.35 2.69 -18.27
CA GLY A 199 3.17 3.51 -19.46
C GLY A 199 2.15 4.62 -19.19
N CYS A 200 2.44 5.84 -19.63
CA CYS A 200 1.51 6.96 -19.56
C CYS A 200 0.23 6.66 -20.36
N GLN A 201 -0.93 6.97 -19.80
CA GLN A 201 -2.28 6.76 -20.35
C GLN A 201 -3.20 7.93 -19.94
N PRO A 202 -4.38 8.11 -20.57
CA PRO A 202 -5.31 9.18 -20.21
C PRO A 202 -5.75 9.21 -18.73
N PHE A 203 -5.71 8.06 -18.05
CA PHE A 203 -6.09 7.88 -16.65
C PHE A 203 -4.90 7.48 -15.74
N LEU A 204 -3.68 7.40 -16.28
CA LEU A 204 -2.47 7.08 -15.51
C LEU A 204 -1.30 7.93 -16.00
N LEU A 205 -0.85 8.83 -15.16
CA LEU A 205 0.22 9.77 -15.46
C LEU A 205 1.54 9.33 -14.80
N THR A 206 2.59 9.33 -15.60
CA THR A 206 3.95 8.94 -15.20
C THR A 206 4.91 10.12 -15.39
N PRO A 207 6.04 10.17 -14.68
CA PRO A 207 7.00 11.26 -14.83
C PRO A 207 7.80 11.12 -16.14
N PHE A 208 8.27 12.24 -16.67
CA PHE A 208 9.17 12.27 -17.83
C PHE A 208 10.57 11.76 -17.45
N THR A 209 11.20 10.97 -18.32
CA THR A 209 12.53 10.37 -18.06
C THR A 209 13.67 11.40 -18.10
N ASP A 210 13.56 12.45 -18.92
CA ASP A 210 14.53 13.54 -19.03
C ASP A 210 13.80 14.88 -19.24
N PRO A 211 13.28 15.50 -18.17
CA PRO A 211 12.39 16.65 -18.28
C PRO A 211 13.13 17.94 -18.70
N GLN A 212 12.57 18.64 -19.68
CA GLN A 212 12.97 19.99 -20.07
C GLN A 212 11.95 21.04 -19.58
N GLU A 213 12.43 22.17 -19.07
CA GLU A 213 11.64 23.35 -18.67
C GLU A 213 10.30 23.00 -17.96
N ALA A 214 9.17 23.10 -18.67
CA ALA A 214 7.84 22.83 -18.14
C ALA A 214 7.65 21.39 -17.63
N GLN A 215 8.35 20.41 -18.21
CA GLN A 215 8.34 19.02 -17.75
C GLN A 215 9.00 18.87 -16.38
N GLN A 216 9.90 19.78 -16.00
CA GLN A 216 10.52 19.77 -14.67
C GLN A 216 9.52 20.19 -13.61
N ALA A 217 8.73 21.25 -13.89
CA ALA A 217 7.63 21.67 -13.03
C ALA A 217 6.57 20.57 -12.89
N TYR A 218 6.24 19.89 -14.00
CA TYR A 218 5.36 18.72 -13.98
C TYR A 218 5.92 17.59 -13.11
N ASN A 219 7.18 17.18 -13.32
CA ASN A 219 7.80 16.10 -12.54
C ASN A 219 7.93 16.46 -11.05
N HIS A 220 8.15 17.75 -10.73
CA HIS A 220 8.21 18.22 -9.35
C HIS A 220 6.84 18.15 -8.66
N ALA A 221 5.75 18.48 -9.36
CA ALA A 221 4.40 18.32 -8.83
C ALA A 221 3.93 16.85 -8.80
N HIS A 222 4.47 16.01 -9.68
CA HIS A 222 4.14 14.58 -9.77
C HIS A 222 4.77 13.74 -8.64
N ALA A 223 6.00 14.08 -8.25
CA ALA A 223 6.81 13.35 -7.26
C ALA A 223 6.21 13.39 -5.84
#